data_AF-A0A2R6WA95-F1
#
_entry.id   AF-A0A2R6WA95-F1
#
_cell.length_a   1.000
_cell.length_b   1.000
_cell.length_c   1.000
_cell.angle_alpha   90.00
_cell.angle_beta   90.00
_cell.angle_gamma   90.00
#
_symmetry.space_group_name_H-M   'P 1'
#
loop_
_entity.id
_entity.type
_entity.pdbx_description
1 polymer ?
#
loop_
_entity_poly.entity_id
_entity_poly.type
_entity_poly.pdbx_seq_one_letter_code
_entity_poly.pdbx_strand_id
1 'polypeptide(L)'
;MRSVSKGAMDPKEQKPMSDRVCRRCKITYQSSVNESTSCRFHPSIFVCRRHDDQKRYYQLGPNDPPYAAKFYDCCGAEDPDAAGCTTSFHVSYDDET
;
A
#
# COMPACT_ATOMS: atom_id res chain seq x y z
N MET A 1 -36.30 -20.11 -36.04
CA MET A 1 -35.95 -19.77 -34.64
C MET A 1 -34.43 -19.71 -34.53
N ARG A 2 -33.90 -18.57 -34.08
CA ARG A 2 -32.49 -18.16 -34.22
C ARG A 2 -31.56 -18.97 -33.30
N SER A 3 -30.50 -19.49 -33.90
CA SER A 3 -29.36 -20.14 -33.25
C SER A 3 -28.63 -19.17 -32.31
N VAL A 4 -28.31 -19.60 -31.09
CA VAL A 4 -27.38 -18.88 -30.19
C VAL A 4 -26.09 -19.67 -30.11
N SER A 5 -25.05 -19.13 -30.75
CA SER A 5 -23.71 -19.68 -30.79
C SER A 5 -23.04 -19.56 -29.42
N LYS A 6 -22.64 -20.69 -28.84
CA LYS A 6 -21.78 -20.75 -27.64
C LYS A 6 -20.38 -20.27 -28.04
N GLY A 7 -20.00 -19.07 -27.59
CA GLY A 7 -18.64 -18.56 -27.72
C GLY A 7 -17.70 -19.36 -26.84
N ALA A 8 -16.72 -20.03 -27.47
CA ALA A 8 -15.60 -20.65 -26.78
C ALA A 8 -14.67 -19.54 -26.25
N MET A 9 -14.27 -19.64 -24.99
CA MET A 9 -13.31 -18.74 -24.36
C MET A 9 -11.93 -19.37 -24.55
N ASP A 10 -11.07 -18.72 -25.33
CA ASP A 10 -9.69 -19.15 -25.56
C ASP A 10 -8.89 -19.21 -24.24
N PRO A 11 -8.23 -20.35 -23.92
CA PRO A 11 -7.25 -20.39 -22.85
C PRO A 11 -5.98 -19.69 -23.33
N LYS A 12 -5.85 -18.39 -23.05
CA LYS A 12 -4.60 -17.66 -23.21
C LYS A 12 -3.53 -18.31 -22.33
N GLU A 13 -2.54 -18.90 -23.00
CA GLU A 13 -1.23 -19.31 -22.53
C GLU A 13 -0.80 -18.54 -21.27
N GLN A 14 -0.93 -19.18 -20.11
CA GLN A 14 -0.43 -18.66 -18.85
C GLN A 14 1.09 -18.84 -18.89
N LYS A 15 1.81 -17.78 -19.31
CA LYS A 15 3.23 -17.65 -18.95
C LYS A 15 3.34 -17.92 -17.44
N PRO A 16 4.35 -18.69 -16.98
CA PRO A 16 4.48 -19.04 -15.57
C PRO A 16 4.33 -17.77 -14.74
N MET A 17 3.25 -17.76 -13.97
CA MET A 17 2.81 -16.68 -13.11
C MET A 17 3.88 -16.50 -12.03
N SER A 18 4.91 -15.72 -12.34
CA SER A 18 5.97 -15.41 -11.38
C SER A 18 5.34 -14.54 -10.30
N ASP A 19 4.99 -15.14 -9.17
CA ASP A 19 4.72 -14.40 -7.95
C ASP A 19 5.95 -13.51 -7.65
N ARG A 20 5.74 -12.19 -7.65
CA ARG A 20 6.78 -11.21 -7.35
C ARG A 20 6.41 -10.48 -6.07
N VAL A 21 7.41 -10.08 -5.29
CA VAL A 21 7.18 -9.24 -4.10
C VAL A 21 7.34 -7.79 -4.48
N CYS A 22 6.32 -6.98 -4.20
CA CYS A 22 6.39 -5.55 -4.47
C CYS A 22 7.29 -4.85 -3.44
N ARG A 23 8.31 -4.12 -3.89
CA ARG A 23 9.21 -3.37 -2.98
C ARG A 23 8.55 -2.20 -2.25
N ARG A 24 7.39 -1.74 -2.73
CA ARG A 24 6.65 -0.60 -2.16
C ARG A 24 5.68 -1.04 -1.07
N CYS A 25 4.76 -1.96 -1.39
CA CYS A 25 3.75 -2.43 -0.45
C CYS A 25 4.12 -3.73 0.28
N LYS A 26 5.21 -4.40 -0.13
CA LYS A 26 5.69 -5.67 0.43
C LYS A 26 4.74 -6.87 0.27
N ILE A 27 3.70 -6.72 -0.55
CA ILE A 27 2.73 -7.77 -0.87
C ILE A 27 3.21 -8.54 -2.11
N THR A 28 2.89 -9.83 -2.15
CA THR A 28 3.11 -10.68 -3.32
C THR A 28 2.04 -10.39 -4.37
N TYR A 29 2.45 -10.16 -5.61
CA TYR A 29 1.57 -9.82 -6.72
C TYR A 29 1.96 -10.60 -7.97
N GLN A 30 0.98 -10.73 -8.86
CA GLN A 30 1.14 -11.34 -10.16
C GLN A 30 1.41 -10.25 -11.19
N SER A 31 2.53 -10.37 -11.92
CA SER A 31 2.92 -9.36 -12.91
C SER A 31 1.93 -9.22 -14.07
N SER A 32 1.12 -10.26 -14.33
CA SER A 32 0.11 -10.31 -15.39
C SER A 32 -1.11 -9.44 -15.13
N VAL A 33 -1.43 -9.15 -13.86
CA VAL A 33 -2.62 -8.37 -13.43
C VAL A 33 -2.21 -7.05 -12.77
N ASN A 34 -0.99 -6.59 -13.01
CA ASN A 34 -0.47 -5.36 -12.42
C ASN A 34 -1.05 -4.14 -13.15
N GLU A 35 -2.02 -3.48 -12.53
CA GLU A 35 -2.61 -2.23 -13.02
C GLU A 35 -2.11 -1.02 -12.21
N SER A 36 -2.37 0.18 -12.71
CA SER A 36 -1.94 1.44 -12.09
C SER A 36 -2.57 1.69 -10.72
N THR A 37 -3.56 0.91 -10.31
CA THR A 37 -4.26 1.03 -9.03
C THR A 37 -4.05 -0.18 -8.10
N SER A 38 -3.32 -1.20 -8.54
CA SER A 38 -3.17 -2.47 -7.81
C SER A 38 -2.28 -2.34 -6.56
N CYS A 39 -1.21 -1.55 -6.62
CA CYS A 39 -0.30 -1.38 -5.50
C CYS A 39 -0.72 -0.22 -4.61
N ARG A 40 -1.11 -0.50 -3.37
CA ARG A 40 -1.34 0.51 -2.33
C ARG A 40 -0.15 0.60 -1.39
N PHE A 41 0.50 1.75 -1.30
CA PHE A 41 1.66 1.95 -0.44
C PHE A 41 1.68 3.35 0.18
N HIS A 42 2.42 3.51 1.27
CA HIS A 42 2.74 4.80 1.85
C HIS A 42 4.07 5.28 1.27
N PRO A 43 4.12 6.42 0.54
CA PRO A 43 5.36 6.93 -0.04
C PRO A 43 6.29 7.50 1.04
N SER A 44 5.74 7.98 2.15
CA SER A 44 6.50 8.46 3.30
C SER A 44 6.69 7.35 4.33
N ILE A 45 7.76 7.47 5.11
CA ILE A 45 8.05 6.55 6.21
C ILE A 45 7.08 6.78 7.38
N PHE A 46 6.83 5.70 8.13
CA PHE A 46 6.15 5.79 9.42
C PHE A 46 7.08 6.47 10.43
N VAL A 47 6.77 7.69 10.84
CA VAL A 47 7.63 8.49 11.71
C VAL A 47 7.11 8.51 13.14
N CYS A 48 8.04 8.52 14.09
CA CYS A 48 7.79 8.87 15.48
C CYS A 48 8.35 10.28 15.72
N ARG A 49 7.65 11.30 15.23
CA ARG A 49 8.05 12.70 15.44
C ARG A 49 7.21 13.26 16.58
N ARG A 50 7.80 14.15 17.38
CA ARG A 50 6.98 15.07 18.18
C ARG A 50 6.27 15.93 17.15
N HIS A 51 4.95 15.91 17.16
CA HIS A 51 4.19 16.92 16.44
C HIS A 51 4.62 18.28 17.04
N ASP A 52 4.53 19.38 16.30
CA ASP A 52 5.06 20.69 16.71
C ASP A 52 4.20 21.27 17.87
N ASP A 53 4.23 20.60 19.04
CA ASP A 53 3.34 20.79 20.18
C ASP A 53 4.13 21.04 21.45
N GLN A 54 5.23 21.80 21.36
CA GLN A 54 5.84 22.39 22.56
C GLN A 54 4.76 23.11 23.41
N LYS A 55 3.66 23.59 22.80
CA LYS A 55 2.46 24.10 23.49
C LYS A 55 1.62 23.06 24.24
N ARG A 56 1.46 21.83 23.72
CA ARG A 56 0.58 20.80 24.31
C ARG A 56 1.31 19.93 25.34
N TYR A 57 2.62 19.83 25.25
CA TYR A 57 3.46 19.15 26.25
C TYR A 57 3.24 19.69 27.67
N TYR A 58 3.01 20.99 27.83
CA TYR A 58 2.73 21.62 29.14
C TYR A 58 1.25 21.56 29.56
N GLN A 59 0.36 20.99 28.72
CA GLN A 59 -1.06 20.82 29.00
C GLN A 59 -1.43 19.36 29.31
N LEU A 60 -0.47 18.44 29.16
CA LEU A 60 -0.61 17.07 29.66
C LEU A 60 -0.51 17.11 31.18
N GLY A 61 -1.54 16.62 31.85
CA GLY A 61 -1.51 16.39 33.29
C GLY A 61 -0.58 15.24 33.65
N PRO A 62 -0.23 15.08 34.94
CA PRO A 62 0.67 14.02 35.40
C PRO A 62 0.17 12.58 35.14
N ASN A 63 -1.10 12.42 34.77
CA ASN A 63 -1.72 11.13 34.42
C ASN A 63 -1.89 10.92 32.92
N ASP A 64 -1.57 11.92 32.08
CA ASP A 64 -1.69 11.73 30.65
C ASP A 64 -0.53 10.87 30.13
N PRO A 65 -0.80 9.82 29.34
CA PRO A 65 0.24 9.00 28.76
C PRO A 65 1.16 9.85 27.87
N PRO A 66 2.46 9.51 27.79
CA PRO A 66 3.39 10.24 26.92
C PRO A 66 2.86 10.21 25.49
N TYR A 67 2.58 11.39 24.94
CA TYR A 67 2.05 11.53 23.59
C TYR A 67 3.11 11.10 22.57
N ALA A 68 3.03 9.85 22.13
CA ALA A 68 3.80 9.30 21.03
C ALA A 68 2.91 9.31 19.78
N ALA A 69 2.82 10.46 19.11
CA ALA A 69 2.20 10.51 17.79
C ALA A 69 3.10 9.79 16.79
N LYS A 70 2.82 8.51 16.57
CA LYS A 70 3.40 7.77 15.47
C LYS A 70 2.41 7.83 14.32
N PHE A 71 2.85 8.28 13.16
CA PHE A 71 1.97 8.37 12.00
C PHE A 71 2.76 8.30 10.69
N TYR A 72 2.05 8.00 9.62
CA TYR A 72 2.54 8.15 8.26
C TYR A 72 2.49 9.62 7.84
N ASP A 73 3.64 10.23 7.56
CA ASP A 73 3.74 11.64 7.16
C ASP A 73 2.93 11.96 5.88
N CYS A 74 2.74 10.96 5.01
CA CYS A 74 1.98 11.12 3.77
C CYS A 74 0.46 11.26 3.95
N CYS A 75 -0.12 10.76 5.05
CA CYS A 75 -1.57 10.76 5.22
C CYS A 75 -2.07 10.97 6.66
N GLY A 76 -1.17 11.03 7.64
CA GLY A 76 -1.50 11.13 9.06
C GLY A 76 -2.03 9.84 9.68
N ALA A 77 -2.03 8.70 8.97
CA ALA A 77 -2.49 7.44 9.53
C ALA A 77 -1.59 7.01 10.71
N GLU A 78 -2.19 6.86 11.88
CA GLU A 78 -1.49 6.51 13.12
C GLU A 78 -1.25 5.00 13.27
N ASP A 79 -2.01 4.21 12.52
CA ASP A 79 -1.91 2.76 12.49
C ASP A 79 -0.83 2.30 11.49
N PRO A 80 0.19 1.52 11.93
CA PRO A 80 1.27 1.05 11.06
C PRO A 80 0.81 0.00 10.04
N ASP A 81 -0.33 -0.64 10.24
CA ASP A 81 -0.95 -1.62 9.33
C ASP A 81 -2.02 -0.95 8.44
N ALA A 82 -2.18 0.38 8.53
CA ALA A 82 -3.07 1.13 7.66
C ALA A 82 -2.72 0.91 6.18
N ALA A 83 -3.75 0.68 5.36
CA ALA A 83 -3.58 0.54 3.92
C ALA A 83 -2.89 1.78 3.33
N GLY A 84 -2.00 1.56 2.36
CA GLY A 84 -1.29 2.63 1.67
C GLY A 84 -2.23 3.72 1.13
N CYS A 85 -1.84 4.98 1.36
CA CYS A 85 -2.60 6.14 0.93
C CYS A 85 -2.43 6.47 -0.57
N THR A 86 -1.44 5.88 -1.24
CA THR A 86 -1.16 6.10 -2.65
C THR A 86 -1.30 4.79 -3.44
N THR A 87 -1.86 4.88 -4.64
CA THR A 87 -2.02 3.77 -5.58
C THR A 87 -1.06 3.91 -6.76
N SER A 88 -0.38 2.84 -7.15
CA SER A 88 0.39 2.77 -8.40
C SER A 88 0.43 1.34 -8.95
N PHE A 89 1.22 1.11 -10.01
CA PHE A 89 1.70 -0.23 -10.35
C PHE A 89 2.57 -0.79 -9.22
N HIS A 90 2.54 -2.12 -9.04
CA HIS A 90 3.53 -2.83 -8.25
C HIS A 90 4.90 -2.76 -8.94
N VAL A 91 5.96 -2.72 -8.14
CA VAL A 91 7.35 -2.65 -8.60
C VAL A 91 8.11 -3.82 -7.99
N SER A 92 8.74 -4.65 -8.83
CA SER A 92 9.56 -5.78 -8.37
C SER A 92 10.89 -5.28 -7.80
N TYR A 93 11.57 -6.11 -7.02
CA TYR A 93 12.96 -5.84 -6.63
C TYR A 93 13.91 -5.89 -7.84
N ASP A 94 13.61 -6.73 -8.83
CA ASP A 94 14.38 -6.89 -10.07
C ASP A 94 14.11 -5.80 -11.14
N ASP A 95 13.10 -4.95 -10.93
CA ASP A 95 12.88 -3.78 -11.80
C ASP A 95 13.92 -2.71 -11.42
N GLU A 96 15.12 -2.83 -12.01
CA GLU A 96 16.17 -1.80 -11.94
C GLU A 96 15.85 -0.68 -12.93
N THR A 97 15.27 0.40 -12.41
CA THR A 97 15.20 1.71 -13.08
C THR A 97 15.63 2.80 -12.12
#